data_AF-A0A2E0KSI0-F1
#
_entry.id   AF-A0A2E0KSI0-F1
#
_cell.length_a   1.000
_cell.length_b   1.000
_cell.length_c   1.000
_cell.angle_alpha   90.00
_cell.angle_beta   90.00
_cell.angle_gamma   90.00
#
_symmetry.space_group_name_H-M   'P 1'
#
loop_
_entity.id
_entity.type
_entity.pdbx_description
1 polymer ?
#
loop_
_entity_poly.entity_id
_entity_poly.type
_entity_poly.pdbx_seq_one_letter_code
_entity_poly.pdbx_strand_id
1 'polypeptide(L)'
;MSETFKEDLQLEIKKYYYKAFRRRGKTLKTLELIQECSKDQLKLFINQTANLINKSLKINDEIEIYKLLVELKKIEGCNKKIMKLTIAEIINANPIKNFNFKKYKDLFIFEEQ
;
A
#
# COMPACT_ATOMS: atom_id res chain seq x y z
N MET A 1 6.84 -5.79 -10.55
CA MET A 1 5.52 -5.22 -10.20
C MET A 1 4.87 -4.73 -11.48
N SER A 2 3.58 -4.99 -11.62
CA SER A 2 2.77 -4.56 -12.76
C SER A 2 2.68 -3.04 -12.85
N GLU A 3 2.52 -2.52 -14.06
CA GLU A 3 2.33 -1.08 -14.26
C GLU A 3 0.99 -0.61 -13.68
N THR A 4 -0.06 -1.41 -13.88
CA THR A 4 -1.39 -1.21 -13.30
C THR A 4 -1.34 -1.05 -11.77
N PHE A 5 -0.55 -1.88 -11.07
CA PHE A 5 -0.36 -1.72 -9.62
C PHE A 5 0.22 -0.36 -9.26
N LYS A 6 1.23 0.13 -9.98
CA LYS A 6 1.86 1.42 -9.71
C LYS A 6 0.89 2.58 -9.97
N GLU A 7 0.12 2.51 -11.06
CA GLU A 7 -0.86 3.53 -11.42
C GLU A 7 -1.98 3.63 -10.37
N ASP A 8 -2.55 2.48 -9.97
CA ASP A 8 -3.60 2.42 -8.95
C ASP A 8 -3.08 2.88 -7.57
N LEU A 9 -1.87 2.46 -7.20
CA LEU A 9 -1.22 2.89 -5.96
C LEU A 9 -0.98 4.41 -5.97
N GLN A 10 -0.47 4.97 -7.07
CA GLN A 10 -0.26 6.40 -7.22
C GLN A 10 -1.57 7.17 -7.09
N LEU A 11 -2.65 6.68 -7.70
CA LEU A 11 -3.97 7.30 -7.62
C LEU A 11 -4.50 7.33 -6.17
N GLU A 12 -4.39 6.22 -5.44
CA GLU A 12 -4.88 6.14 -4.06
C GLU A 12 -4.04 6.99 -3.10
N ILE A 13 -2.72 7.04 -3.28
CA ILE A 13 -1.84 7.93 -2.49
C ILE A 13 -2.15 9.40 -2.76
N LYS A 14 -2.36 9.78 -4.03
CA LYS A 14 -2.78 11.15 -4.35
C LYS A 14 -4.10 11.49 -3.65
N LYS A 15 -5.11 10.61 -3.72
CA LYS A 15 -6.41 10.84 -3.04
C LYS A 15 -6.24 11.06 -1.54
N TYR A 16 -5.40 10.26 -0.88
CA TYR A 16 -5.08 10.40 0.54
C TYR A 16 -4.58 11.82 0.87
N TYR A 17 -3.52 12.26 0.20
CA TYR A 17 -2.94 13.59 0.47
C TYR A 17 -3.88 14.73 0.05
N TYR A 18 -4.59 14.64 -1.07
CA TYR A 18 -5.57 15.66 -1.43
C TYR A 18 -6.72 15.77 -0.42
N LYS A 19 -7.17 14.64 0.16
CA LYS A 19 -8.18 14.63 1.23
C LYS A 19 -7.64 15.28 2.51
N ALA A 20 -6.44 14.90 2.94
CA ALA A 20 -5.81 15.42 4.15
C ALA A 20 -5.59 16.95 4.11
N PHE A 21 -5.42 17.52 2.91
CA PHE A 21 -5.19 18.95 2.72
C PHE A 21 -6.43 19.72 2.22
N ARG A 22 -7.62 19.09 2.18
CA ARG A 22 -8.85 19.68 1.60
C ARG A 22 -9.23 21.03 2.22
N ARG A 23 -9.00 21.23 3.51
CA ARG A 23 -9.35 22.45 4.27
C ARG A 23 -8.20 23.48 4.35
N ARG A 24 -7.03 23.20 3.77
CA ARG A 24 -5.87 24.10 3.82
C ARG A 24 -5.87 25.04 2.62
N GLY A 25 -5.33 26.24 2.80
CA GLY A 25 -5.11 27.19 1.70
C GLY A 25 -4.20 26.58 0.63
N LYS A 26 -4.69 26.49 -0.61
CA LYS A 26 -3.98 25.91 -1.75
C LYS A 26 -3.03 26.92 -2.40
N THR A 27 -2.07 27.41 -1.62
CA THR A 27 -0.95 28.16 -2.20
C THR A 27 -0.11 27.25 -3.08
N LEU A 28 0.62 27.81 -4.05
CA LEU A 28 1.52 27.05 -4.92
C LEU A 28 2.49 26.18 -4.09
N LYS A 29 3.08 26.77 -3.06
CA LYS A 29 3.98 26.09 -2.12
C LYS A 29 3.32 24.92 -1.38
N THR A 30 2.05 25.06 -0.98
CA THR A 30 1.30 23.95 -0.34
C THR A 30 1.08 22.80 -1.32
N LEU A 31 0.80 23.10 -2.60
CA LEU A 31 0.57 22.09 -3.62
C LEU A 31 1.86 21.35 -3.99
N GLU A 32 2.99 22.06 -4.08
CA GLU A 32 4.31 21.49 -4.29
C GLU A 32 4.67 20.51 -3.17
N LEU A 33 4.48 20.92 -1.91
CA LEU A 33 4.74 20.06 -0.75
C LEU A 33 3.87 18.80 -0.76
N ILE A 34 2.57 18.93 -1.07
CA ILE A 34 1.66 17.77 -1.22
C ILE A 34 2.20 16.82 -2.30
N GLN A 35 2.67 17.37 -3.42
CA GLN A 35 3.19 16.58 -4.52
C GLN A 35 4.47 15.84 -4.12
N GLU A 36 5.40 16.48 -3.41
CA GLU A 36 6.61 15.86 -2.87
C GLU A 36 6.27 14.72 -1.90
N CYS A 37 5.44 14.99 -0.88
CA CYS A 37 5.01 13.96 0.07
C CYS A 37 4.34 12.78 -0.63
N SER A 38 3.50 13.04 -1.64
CA SER A 38 2.84 11.97 -2.40
C SER A 38 3.82 11.09 -3.19
N LYS A 39 4.90 11.68 -3.73
CA LYS A 39 5.95 10.94 -4.45
C LYS A 39 6.78 10.09 -3.51
N ASP A 40 7.16 10.64 -2.36
CA ASP A 40 7.94 9.91 -1.35
C ASP A 40 7.13 8.73 -0.79
N GLN A 41 5.85 8.96 -0.50
CA GLN A 41 4.96 7.90 -0.03
C GLN A 41 4.79 6.79 -1.07
N LEU A 42 4.67 7.15 -2.35
CA LEU A 42 4.60 6.19 -3.44
C LEU A 42 5.86 5.32 -3.51
N LYS A 43 7.04 5.94 -3.43
CA LYS A 43 8.32 5.24 -3.43
C LYS A 43 8.44 4.29 -2.23
N LEU A 44 7.99 4.72 -1.05
CA LEU A 44 7.97 3.88 0.15
C LEU A 44 7.10 2.64 -0.07
N PHE A 45 5.86 2.78 -0.54
CA PHE A 45 4.97 1.64 -0.78
C PHE A 45 5.53 0.69 -1.85
N ILE A 46 6.06 1.22 -2.96
CA ILE A 46 6.71 0.41 -4.00
C ILE A 46 7.83 -0.44 -3.40
N ASN A 47 8.71 0.16 -2.59
CA ASN A 47 9.82 -0.56 -1.97
C ASN A 47 9.33 -1.62 -0.96
N GLN A 48 8.33 -1.30 -0.15
CA GLN A 48 7.76 -2.24 0.82
C GLN A 48 7.07 -3.42 0.12
N THR A 49 6.31 -3.17 -0.94
CA THR A 49 5.66 -4.22 -1.73
C THR A 49 6.69 -5.11 -2.43
N ALA A 50 7.74 -4.53 -3.01
CA ALA A 50 8.83 -5.31 -3.60
C ALA A 50 9.51 -6.21 -2.55
N ASN A 51 9.77 -5.69 -1.35
CA ASN A 51 10.33 -6.46 -0.25
C ASN A 51 9.40 -7.59 0.21
N LEU A 52 8.10 -7.32 0.31
CA LEU A 52 7.08 -8.32 0.63
C LEU A 52 7.04 -9.45 -0.40
N ILE A 53 7.05 -9.12 -1.70
CA ILE A 53 7.08 -10.11 -2.79
C ILE A 53 8.36 -10.97 -2.72
N ASN A 54 9.52 -10.35 -2.51
CA ASN A 54 10.79 -11.07 -2.38
C ASN A 54 10.78 -12.01 -1.18
N LYS A 55 10.19 -11.58 -0.05
CA LYS A 55 10.02 -12.41 1.13
C LYS A 55 9.01 -13.53 0.91
N SER A 56 7.88 -13.25 0.28
CA SER A 56 6.85 -14.27 -0.01
C SER A 56 7.32 -15.31 -1.02
N LEU A 57 8.31 -15.01 -1.87
CA LEU A 57 8.98 -15.99 -2.73
C LEU A 57 9.86 -16.94 -1.89
N LYS A 58 10.65 -16.40 -0.96
CA LYS A 58 11.62 -17.17 -0.14
C LYS A 58 10.97 -17.94 1.01
N ILE A 59 9.94 -17.38 1.63
CA ILE A 59 9.30 -17.88 2.85
C ILE A 59 7.99 -18.56 2.47
N ASN A 60 7.77 -19.79 2.93
CA ASN A 60 6.51 -20.52 2.72
C ASN A 60 5.59 -20.45 3.95
N ASP A 61 5.81 -19.46 4.82
CA ASP A 61 4.99 -19.21 6.00
C ASP A 61 4.06 -18.00 5.76
N GLU A 62 2.76 -18.29 5.66
CA GLU A 62 1.73 -17.27 5.53
C GLU A 62 1.62 -16.35 6.76
N ILE A 63 1.91 -16.86 7.96
CA ILE A 63 1.86 -16.08 9.21
C ILE A 63 2.96 -15.00 9.19
N GLU A 64 4.13 -15.31 8.66
CA GLU A 64 5.23 -14.35 8.54
C GLU A 64 4.87 -13.23 7.55
N ILE A 65 4.29 -13.58 6.39
CA ILE A 65 3.81 -12.59 5.42
C ILE A 65 2.66 -11.75 6.01
N TYR A 66 1.76 -12.37 6.77
CA TYR A 66 0.70 -11.65 7.50
C TYR A 66 1.29 -10.59 8.45
N LYS A 67 2.29 -10.93 9.26
CA LYS A 67 2.95 -9.97 10.17
C LYS A 67 3.52 -8.77 9.40
N LEU A 68 4.13 -9.02 8.24
CA LEU A 68 4.68 -7.94 7.41
C LEU A 68 3.58 -7.07 6.79
N LEU A 69 2.42 -7.65 6.43
CA LEU A 69 1.25 -6.89 5.99
C LEU A 69 0.66 -6.05 7.13
N VAL A 70 0.68 -6.53 8.38
CA VAL A 70 0.31 -5.74 9.56
C VAL A 70 1.24 -4.54 9.74
N GLU A 71 2.54 -4.69 9.52
CA GLU A 71 3.46 -3.55 9.55
C GLU A 71 3.20 -2.56 8.39
N LEU A 72 2.94 -3.06 7.18
CA LEU A 72 2.57 -2.21 6.04
C LEU A 72 1.28 -1.42 6.31
N LYS A 73 0.32 -2.01 7.04
CA LYS A 73 -0.92 -1.34 7.43
C LYS A 73 -0.69 -0.08 8.27
N LYS A 74 0.40 -0.03 9.06
CA LYS A 74 0.73 1.13 9.92
C LYS A 74 1.32 2.31 9.15
N ILE A 75 1.69 2.11 7.88
CA ILE A 75 2.27 3.16 7.04
C ILE A 75 1.20 4.23 6.75
N GLU A 76 1.60 5.50 6.86
CA GLU A 76 0.73 6.63 6.53
C GLU A 76 0.15 6.51 5.12
N GLY A 77 -1.14 6.83 4.98
CA GLY A 77 -1.86 6.70 3.71
C GLY A 77 -2.22 5.28 3.32
N CYS A 78 -1.83 4.24 4.07
CA CYS A 78 -2.33 2.89 3.84
C CYS A 78 -3.84 2.86 4.04
N ASN A 79 -4.55 2.26 3.09
CA ASN A 79 -6.00 2.11 3.16
C ASN A 79 -6.41 0.73 2.63
N LYS A 80 -7.70 0.41 2.75
CA LYS A 80 -8.25 -0.88 2.31
C LYS A 80 -7.96 -1.22 0.85
N LYS A 81 -7.91 -0.22 -0.04
CA LYS A 81 -7.61 -0.46 -1.46
C LYS A 81 -6.12 -0.72 -1.67
N ILE A 82 -5.24 0.06 -1.06
CA ILE A 82 -3.79 -0.17 -1.12
C ILE A 82 -3.42 -1.56 -0.56
N MET A 83 -4.06 -1.96 0.55
CA MET A 83 -3.88 -3.31 1.11
C MET A 83 -4.30 -4.40 0.12
N LYS A 84 -5.47 -4.25 -0.52
CA LYS A 84 -5.95 -5.19 -1.55
C LYS A 84 -5.03 -5.25 -2.77
N LEU A 85 -4.57 -4.10 -3.26
CA LEU A 85 -3.63 -4.01 -4.38
C LEU A 85 -2.32 -4.73 -4.05
N THR A 86 -1.78 -4.48 -2.86
CA THR A 86 -0.54 -5.11 -2.37
C THR A 86 -0.68 -6.62 -2.30
N ILE A 87 -1.78 -7.12 -1.70
CA ILE A 87 -2.05 -8.56 -1.59
C ILE A 87 -2.22 -9.20 -2.97
N ALA A 88 -2.95 -8.56 -3.88
CA ALA A 88 -3.13 -9.07 -5.24
C ALA A 88 -1.79 -9.18 -5.97
N GLU A 89 -0.92 -8.17 -5.84
CA GLU A 89 0.42 -8.18 -6.45
C GLU A 89 1.31 -9.29 -5.86
N ILE A 90 1.24 -9.56 -4.55
CA ILE A 90 1.94 -10.66 -3.89
C ILE A 90 1.47 -12.03 -4.43
N ILE A 91 0.15 -12.23 -4.54
CA ILE A 91 -0.45 -13.46 -5.04
C ILE A 91 -0.07 -13.68 -6.51
N ASN A 92 -0.17 -12.64 -7.34
CA ASN A 92 0.19 -12.69 -8.76
C ASN A 92 1.67 -13.02 -8.96
N ALA A 93 2.55 -12.54 -8.08
CA ALA A 93 3.97 -12.89 -8.11
C ALA A 93 4.27 -14.31 -7.59
N ASN A 94 3.31 -14.95 -6.89
CA ASN A 94 3.47 -16.27 -6.27
C ASN A 94 2.27 -17.20 -6.54
N PRO A 95 1.93 -17.51 -7.81
CA PRO A 95 0.70 -18.23 -8.15
C PRO A 95 0.65 -19.67 -7.61
N ILE A 96 1.82 -20.26 -7.32
CA ILE A 96 1.95 -21.63 -6.80
C ILE A 96 1.64 -21.69 -5.29
N LYS A 97 1.74 -20.56 -4.57
CA LYS A 97 1.45 -20.48 -3.13
C LYS A 97 -0.02 -20.11 -2.93
N ASN A 98 -0.78 -21.01 -2.30
CA ASN A 98 -2.20 -20.81 -2.03
C ASN A 98 -2.42 -19.91 -0.80
N PHE A 99 -1.95 -18.67 -0.86
CA PHE A 99 -2.13 -17.71 0.23
C PHE A 99 -3.61 -17.33 0.36
N ASN A 100 -4.19 -17.52 1.55
CA ASN A 100 -5.56 -17.14 1.86
C ASN A 100 -5.61 -15.99 2.86
N PHE A 101 -5.23 -14.80 2.42
CA PHE A 101 -5.29 -13.61 3.26
C PHE A 101 -6.71 -13.16 3.64
N LYS A 102 -7.76 -13.72 3.02
CA LYS A 102 -9.16 -13.41 3.36
C LYS A 102 -9.52 -13.79 4.80
N LYS A 103 -8.79 -14.73 5.41
CA LYS A 103 -9.01 -15.11 6.82
C LYS A 103 -8.58 -14.01 7.80
N TYR A 104 -7.63 -13.16 7.41
CA TYR A 104 -7.14 -12.03 8.22
C TYR A 104 -8.00 -10.79 7.98
N LYS A 105 -9.23 -10.79 8.51
CA LYS A 105 -10.20 -9.70 8.33
C LYS A 105 -9.67 -8.36 8.82
N ASP A 106 -8.84 -8.38 9.86
CA ASP A 106 -8.20 -7.23 10.49
C ASP A 106 -7.31 -6.43 9.52
N LEU A 107 -6.70 -7.07 8.51
CA LEU A 107 -5.93 -6.35 7.47
C LEU A 107 -6.79 -5.37 6.67
N PHE A 108 -8.10 -5.58 6.62
CA PHE A 108 -9.04 -4.79 5.81
C PHE A 108 -9.88 -3.81 6.63
N ILE A 109 -9.69 -3.77 7.94
CA ILE A 109 -10.35 -2.84 8.85
C ILE A 109 -9.42 -1.64 9.03
N PHE A 110 -9.83 -0.50 8.50
CA PHE A 110 -9.16 0.79 8.68
C PHE A 110 -10.13 1.71 9.41
N GLU A 111 -9.63 2.46 10.38
CA GLU A 111 -10.43 3.52 11.00
C GLU A 111 -10.86 4.51 9.91
N GLU A 112 -12.13 4.92 9.92
CA GLU A 112 -12.60 5.96 9.02
C GLU A 112 -11.92 7.28 9.39
N GLN A 113 -10.96 7.71 8.55
CA GLN A 113 -10.38 9.05 8.58
C GLN A 113 -11.29 10.10 7.93
#